data_AF-A0A3M1E0K8-F1
#
_entry.id   AF-A0A3M1E0K8-F1
#
_cell.length_a   1.000
_cell.length_b   1.000
_cell.length_c   1.000
_cell.angle_alpha   90.00
_cell.angle_beta   90.00
_cell.angle_gamma   90.00
#
_symmetry.space_group_name_H-M   'P 1'
#
loop_
_entity.id
_entity.type
_entity.pdbx_description
1 polymer ?
#
loop_
_entity_poly.entity_id
_entity_poly.type
_entity_poly.pdbx_seq_one_letter_code
_entity_poly.pdbx_strand_id
1 'polypeptide(L)'
;MDENEYVIGTCLVSYPRALPVPKLAPALAIEQSTGTWVPVPGEIPEARRKHVAKVVGIYEISDYEWMVPLLPVLPIRPIFLISGSQPQL
;
A
#
# COMPACT_ATOMS: atom_id res chain seq x y z
N MET A 1 -13.44 0.56 11.78
CA MET A 1 -12.12 0.97 12.27
C MET A 1 -12.34 2.28 13.00
N ASP A 2 -11.85 2.42 14.22
CA ASP A 2 -11.85 3.73 14.88
C ASP A 2 -10.69 4.55 14.31
N GLU A 3 -11.02 5.72 13.78
CA GLU A 3 -10.10 6.62 13.07
C GLU A 3 -9.02 7.19 14.00
N ASN A 4 -9.33 7.29 15.30
CA ASN A 4 -8.42 7.84 16.32
C ASN A 4 -7.33 6.86 16.73
N GLU A 5 -7.44 5.62 16.27
CA GLU A 5 -6.69 4.47 16.74
C GLU A 5 -5.65 4.01 15.70
N TYR A 6 -5.64 4.61 14.50
CA TYR A 6 -4.76 4.27 13.39
C TYR A 6 -4.09 5.51 12.83
N VAL A 7 -2.84 5.37 12.41
CA VAL A 7 -2.16 6.40 11.61
C VAL A 7 -2.45 6.12 10.13
N ILE A 8 -2.77 7.14 9.34
CA ILE A 8 -2.95 6.97 7.89
C ILE A 8 -1.73 7.52 7.16
N GLY A 9 -1.06 6.65 6.41
CA GLY A 9 0.01 6.99 5.47
C GLY A 9 -0.49 6.95 4.03
N THR A 10 -0.17 7.98 3.27
CA THR A 10 -0.52 8.08 1.85
C THR A 10 0.77 8.13 1.04
N CYS A 11 1.02 7.08 0.26
CA CYS A 11 2.24 6.94 -0.55
C CYS A 11 1.91 6.99 -2.02
N LEU A 12 2.63 7.79 -2.80
CA LEU A 12 2.54 7.80 -4.26
C LEU A 12 3.54 6.78 -4.82
N VAL A 13 3.06 5.76 -5.53
CA VAL A 13 3.94 4.71 -6.08
C VAL A 13 3.65 4.43 -7.55
N SER A 14 4.70 4.43 -8.37
CA SER A 14 4.67 4.13 -9.81
C SER A 14 4.99 2.66 -10.06
N TYR A 15 4.22 2.01 -10.92
CA TYR A 15 4.47 0.63 -11.35
C TYR A 15 4.31 0.46 -12.87
N PRO A 16 5.00 -0.53 -13.47
CA PRO A 16 4.72 -0.97 -14.82
C PRO A 16 3.25 -1.40 -14.98
N ARG A 17 2.64 -1.03 -16.12
CA ARG A 17 1.23 -1.34 -16.45
C ARG A 17 0.84 -2.82 -16.29
N ALA A 18 1.78 -3.73 -16.49
CA ALA A 18 1.53 -5.17 -16.40
C ALA A 18 1.36 -5.68 -14.96
N LEU A 19 1.71 -4.89 -13.93
CA LEU A 19 1.64 -5.33 -12.54
C LEU A 19 0.21 -5.21 -11.97
N PRO A 20 -0.34 -6.28 -11.38
CA PRO A 20 -1.66 -6.25 -10.76
C PRO A 20 -1.57 -5.64 -9.36
N VAL A 21 -1.48 -4.32 -9.28
CA VAL A 21 -1.23 -3.63 -8.00
C VAL A 21 -2.26 -3.92 -6.90
N PRO A 22 -3.56 -4.10 -7.15
CA PRO A 22 -4.49 -4.53 -6.10
C PRO A 22 -4.09 -5.83 -5.39
N LYS A 23 -3.37 -6.73 -6.07
CA LYS A 23 -2.85 -7.97 -5.49
C LYS A 23 -1.53 -7.76 -4.73
N LEU A 24 -0.77 -6.73 -5.07
CA LEU A 24 0.55 -6.45 -4.48
C LEU A 24 0.47 -5.47 -3.30
N ALA A 25 -0.55 -4.60 -3.26
CA ALA A 25 -0.71 -3.60 -2.21
C ALA A 25 -0.68 -4.17 -0.77
N PRO A 26 -1.26 -5.35 -0.46
CA PRO A 26 -1.14 -5.94 0.87
C PRO A 26 0.31 -6.29 1.24
N ALA A 27 1.09 -6.81 0.29
CA ALA A 27 2.50 -7.13 0.50
C ALA A 27 3.31 -5.84 0.75
N LEU A 28 3.02 -4.78 0.00
CA LEU A 28 3.63 -3.47 0.21
C LEU A 28 3.34 -2.94 1.63
N ALA A 29 2.08 -2.99 2.08
CA ALA A 29 1.70 -2.54 3.41
C ALA A 29 2.41 -3.36 4.52
N ILE A 30 2.52 -4.67 4.33
CA ILE A 30 3.25 -5.56 5.24
C ILE A 30 4.71 -5.11 5.37
N GLU A 31 5.43 -4.97 4.26
CA GLU A 31 6.86 -4.59 4.25
C GLU A 31 7.12 -3.17 4.80
N GLN A 32 6.14 -2.27 4.73
CA GLN A 32 6.26 -0.89 5.21
C GLN A 32 5.84 -0.72 6.68
N SER A 33 5.50 -1.82 7.36
CA SER A 33 5.13 -1.81 8.78
C SER A 33 6.04 -2.75 9.58
N THR A 34 5.57 -3.95 9.89
CA THR A 34 6.27 -4.91 10.73
C THR A 34 6.73 -6.14 9.95
N GLY A 35 6.44 -6.19 8.66
CA GLY A 35 6.72 -7.33 7.80
C GLY A 35 8.16 -7.42 7.34
N THR A 36 8.59 -8.65 7.15
CA THR A 36 9.78 -9.00 6.38
C THR A 36 9.43 -10.20 5.50
N TRP A 37 10.15 -10.36 4.39
CA TRP A 37 9.92 -11.40 3.39
C TRP A 37 10.09 -12.85 3.92
N VAL A 38 10.64 -13.03 5.12
CA VAL A 38 10.71 -14.32 5.84
C VAL A 38 10.04 -14.19 7.21
N PRO A 39 9.21 -15.16 7.65
CA PRO A 39 8.68 -15.18 9.01
C PRO A 39 9.79 -15.11 10.05
N VAL A 40 9.67 -14.18 11.00
CA VAL A 40 10.64 -14.05 12.09
C VAL A 40 10.38 -15.15 13.12
N PRO A 41 11.39 -15.96 13.48
CA PRO A 41 11.23 -16.97 14.52
C PRO A 41 10.75 -16.33 15.83
N GLY A 42 9.67 -16.85 16.40
CA GLY A 42 9.07 -16.35 17.65
C GLY A 42 8.01 -15.26 17.48
N GLU A 43 7.70 -14.84 16.24
CA GLU A 43 6.54 -13.98 15.99
C GLU A 43 5.23 -14.72 16.30
N ILE A 44 4.45 -14.20 17.24
CA ILE A 44 3.13 -14.73 17.57
C ILE A 44 2.08 -14.21 16.55
N PRO A 45 1.24 -15.08 15.97
CA PRO A 45 0.24 -14.70 14.98
C PRO A 45 -0.69 -13.57 15.43
N GLU A 46 -1.00 -13.51 16.73
CA GLU A 46 -1.83 -12.50 17.38
C GLU A 46 -1.21 -11.10 17.26
N ALA A 47 0.10 -10.98 17.53
CA ALA A 47 0.80 -9.71 17.42
C ALA A 47 0.85 -9.24 15.98
N ARG A 48 1.06 -10.15 15.02
CA ARG A 48 1.04 -9.82 13.59
C ARG A 48 -0.32 -9.25 13.17
N ARG A 49 -1.42 -9.90 13.55
CA ARG A 49 -2.78 -9.41 13.22
C ARG A 49 -3.07 -8.03 13.80
N LYS A 50 -2.54 -7.75 14.99
CA LYS A 50 -2.73 -6.46 15.68
C LYS A 50 -1.91 -5.33 15.04
N HIS A 51 -0.64 -5.57 14.75
CA HIS A 51 0.32 -4.51 14.40
C HIS A 51 0.61 -4.38 12.90
N VAL A 52 0.23 -5.37 12.07
CA VAL A 52 0.42 -5.27 10.63
C VAL A 52 -0.44 -4.13 10.05
N ALA A 53 0.17 -3.36 9.14
CA ALA A 53 -0.54 -2.33 8.40
C ALA A 53 -1.65 -2.93 7.53
N LYS A 54 -2.67 -2.11 7.29
CA LYS A 54 -3.85 -2.51 6.53
C LYS A 54 -4.02 -1.60 5.33
N VAL A 55 -4.44 -2.22 4.23
CA VAL A 55 -4.83 -1.55 3.00
C VAL A 55 -6.28 -1.06 3.18
N VAL A 56 -6.47 0.24 3.41
CA VAL A 56 -7.80 0.91 3.49
C VAL A 56 -8.38 1.47 2.18
N GLY A 57 -7.60 1.73 1.11
CA GLY A 57 -8.15 2.13 -0.20
C GLY A 57 -7.10 2.33 -1.30
N ILE A 58 -7.30 1.73 -2.47
CA ILE A 58 -6.37 1.83 -3.62
C ILE A 58 -7.01 2.75 -4.66
N TYR A 59 -6.30 3.82 -5.04
CA TYR A 59 -6.81 4.81 -5.99
C TYR A 59 -5.86 4.92 -7.17
N GLU A 60 -6.41 4.87 -8.38
CA GLU A 60 -5.68 5.15 -9.61
C GLU A 60 -5.68 6.65 -9.87
N ILE A 61 -4.53 7.23 -10.21
CA ILE A 61 -4.48 8.58 -10.77
C ILE A 61 -4.62 8.46 -12.29
N SER A 62 -5.41 9.35 -12.88
CA SER A 62 -5.51 9.48 -14.34
C SER A 62 -4.14 9.76 -14.95
N ASP A 63 -3.74 8.94 -15.92
CA ASP A 63 -2.46 9.11 -16.63
C ASP A 63 -2.41 10.43 -17.45
N TYR A 64 -3.57 11.01 -17.75
CA TYR A 64 -3.73 12.19 -18.59
C TYR A 64 -4.78 13.14 -18.00
N GLU A 65 -4.39 14.39 -17.75
CA GLU A 65 -5.30 15.41 -17.20
C GLU A 65 -6.06 16.20 -18.28
N TRP A 66 -5.49 16.33 -19.48
CA TRP A 66 -6.06 17.18 -20.55
C TRP A 66 -6.30 16.43 -21.87
N MET A 67 -5.43 15.48 -22.22
CA MET A 67 -5.48 14.77 -23.50
C MET A 67 -4.65 13.49 -23.46
N VAL A 68 -5.14 12.43 -24.09
CA VAL A 68 -4.37 11.21 -24.35
C VAL A 68 -3.33 11.52 -25.44
N PRO A 69 -2.02 11.34 -25.20
CA PRO A 69 -0.98 11.59 -26.19
C PRO A 69 -1.14 10.65 -27.38
N LEU A 70 -0.91 11.20 -28.57
CA LEU A 70 -1.03 10.51 -29.86
C LEU A 70 0.07 9.46 -30.09
N LEU A 71 1.12 9.45 -29.26
CA LEU A 71 2.24 8.51 -29.31
C LEU A 71 2.23 7.60 -28.07
N PRO A 72 2.67 6.33 -28.18
CA PRO A 72 2.70 5.40 -27.07
C PRO A 72 3.78 5.78 -26.06
N VAL A 73 3.41 6.58 -25.05
CA VAL A 73 4.15 6.67 -23.79
C VAL A 73 3.61 5.57 -22.85
N LEU A 74 4.50 4.82 -22.21
CA LEU A 74 4.09 3.83 -21.20
C LEU A 74 3.48 4.59 -20.02
N PRO A 75 2.18 4.43 -19.72
CA PRO A 75 1.59 5.12 -18.58
C PRO A 75 2.18 4.56 -17.28
N ILE A 76 2.76 5.45 -16.49
CA ILE A 76 3.15 5.23 -15.12
C ILE A 76 1.89 5.47 -14.28
N ARG A 77 1.37 4.41 -13.65
CA ARG A 77 0.19 4.51 -12.80
C ARG A 77 0.58 4.76 -11.35
N PRO A 78 0.21 5.90 -10.76
CA PRO A 78 0.37 6.12 -9.34
C PRO A 78 -0.76 5.47 -8.57
N ILE A 79 -0.41 4.70 -7.55
CA ILE A 79 -1.37 4.06 -6.64
C ILE A 79 -1.09 4.53 -5.22
N PHE A 80 -2.14 4.75 -4.43
CA PHE A 80 -2.03 5.12 -3.02
C PHE A 80 -2.32 3.94 -2.10
N LEU A 81 -1.63 3.88 -0.94
CA LEU A 81 -2.15 3.52 0.40
C LEU A 81 -1.19 2.79 1.35
N ILE A 82 -1.06 3.27 2.60
CA ILE A 82 -0.64 2.47 3.78
C ILE A 82 -1.24 3.05 5.07
N SER A 83 -2.23 2.41 5.71
CA SER A 83 -2.61 2.77 7.09
C SER A 83 -1.69 2.05 8.08
N GLY A 84 -0.96 2.85 8.86
CA GLY A 84 -0.06 2.44 9.94
C GLY A 84 -0.76 2.09 11.25
N SER A 85 -0.10 1.21 11.98
CA SER A 85 -0.47 0.62 13.28
C SER A 85 -0.80 1.66 14.36
N GLN A 86 -1.56 1.21 15.36
CA GLN A 86 -1.92 1.97 16.55
C GLN A 86 -0.69 2.55 17.25
N PRO A 87 -0.78 3.78 17.80
CA PRO A 87 0.24 4.30 18.68
C PRO A 87 0.36 3.37 19.89
N GLN A 88 1.58 2.88 20.15
CA GLN A 88 1.89 2.27 21.44
C GLN A 88 1.67 3.35 22.51
N LEU A 89 0.93 2.99 23.56
CA LEU A 89 0.69 3.80 24.74
C LEU A 89 2.00 3.98 25.54
#